data_AF-A0A7X2FU47-F1
#
_entry.id   AF-A0A7X2FU47-F1
#
_cell.length_a   1.000
_cell.length_b   1.000
_cell.length_c   1.000
_cell.angle_alpha   90.00
_cell.angle_beta   90.00
_cell.angle_gamma   90.00
#
_symmetry.space_group_name_H-M   'P 1'
#
loop_
_entity.id
_entity.type
_entity.pdbx_description
1 polymer ?
#
loop_
_entity_poly.entity_id
_entity_poly.type
_entity_poly.pdbx_seq_one_letter_code
_entity_poly.pdbx_strand_id
1 'polypeptide(L)'
;MRVTIKRAMLFIALTFCSGPAVAADAYRGMTLLVAPGAEKLERVVRPDVAVAKIRTALDLIYRKSPLNARLIDRLKQIGTVVIIYDPQHAESTLTENRLARFQTESGIDEIDRRTPLTFVAVLGKQVMYRDPNELAGTIVHEIVGHGTQHRIGRLSKMTVEDRECEARLFQLASWQDLGVPQRSTFVIQFRRSLEHLYCLPFRQWMAKRRHAQATGFDEIKIQPLELATAFRDYIDTVLGKPLPTSPDR
;
A
#
# COMPACT_ATOMS: atom_id res chain seq x y z
N MET A 1 8.53 -16.56 24.29
CA MET A 1 7.87 -15.71 23.26
C MET A 1 8.13 -14.20 23.40
N ARG A 2 8.04 -13.57 24.58
CA ARG A 2 8.25 -12.10 24.73
C ARG A 2 9.66 -11.58 24.39
N VAL A 3 10.71 -12.40 24.56
CA VAL A 3 12.11 -11.99 24.33
C VAL A 3 12.45 -11.92 22.84
N THR A 4 11.91 -12.83 22.03
CA THR A 4 12.16 -12.91 20.59
C THR A 4 11.51 -11.75 19.83
N ILE A 5 10.30 -11.35 20.23
CA ILE A 5 9.57 -10.21 19.66
C ILE A 5 10.32 -8.89 19.90
N LYS A 6 10.87 -8.70 21.11
CA LYS A 6 11.65 -7.48 21.43
C LYS A 6 12.91 -7.34 20.59
N ARG A 7 13.62 -8.44 20.30
CA ARG A 7 14.82 -8.41 19.44
C ARG A 7 14.51 -8.15 17.97
N ALA A 8 13.44 -8.75 17.44
CA ALA A 8 12.98 -8.49 16.07
C ALA A 8 12.51 -7.03 15.89
N MET A 9 11.74 -6.51 16.86
CA MET A 9 11.32 -5.10 16.85
C MET A 9 12.50 -4.12 16.94
N LEU A 10 13.55 -4.46 17.69
CA LEU A 10 14.75 -3.64 17.81
C LEU A 10 15.56 -3.60 16.50
N PHE A 11 15.71 -4.74 15.82
CA PHE A 11 16.37 -4.80 14.51
C PHE A 11 15.59 -4.05 13.44
N ILE A 12 14.26 -4.24 13.35
CA ILE A 12 13.40 -3.54 12.39
C ILE A 12 13.44 -2.01 12.63
N ALA A 13 13.38 -1.57 13.88
CA ALA A 13 13.50 -0.14 14.18
C ALA A 13 14.86 0.43 13.77
N LEU A 14 15.95 -0.31 13.94
CA LEU A 14 17.30 0.13 13.54
C LEU A 14 17.51 0.14 12.02
N THR A 15 16.81 -0.73 11.28
CA THR A 15 16.93 -0.81 9.81
C THR A 15 16.05 0.21 9.10
N PHE A 16 14.87 0.53 9.64
CA PHE A 16 13.84 1.30 8.94
C PHE A 16 13.55 2.68 9.54
N CYS A 17 14.06 2.98 10.74
CA CYS A 17 13.93 4.29 11.37
C CYS A 17 15.30 4.94 11.57
N SER A 18 15.34 6.28 11.62
CA SER A 18 16.54 7.07 11.94
C SER A 18 17.01 6.95 13.40
N GLY A 19 16.52 5.95 14.16
CA GLY A 19 16.80 5.72 15.58
C GLY A 19 15.84 4.71 16.22
N PRO A 20 16.02 4.36 17.51
CA PRO A 20 15.15 3.40 18.20
C PRO A 20 13.71 3.89 18.24
N ALA A 21 12.76 3.00 17.95
CA ALA A 21 11.33 3.32 17.99
C ALA A 21 10.91 3.82 19.37
N VAL A 22 10.16 4.92 19.41
CA VAL A 22 9.66 5.54 20.66
C VAL A 22 8.37 4.91 21.16
N ALA A 23 7.68 4.18 20.30
CA ALA A 23 6.57 3.31 20.66
C ALA A 23 6.56 2.07 19.75
N ALA A 24 6.17 0.94 20.33
CA ALA A 24 5.97 -0.31 19.61
C ALA A 24 4.72 -1.01 20.14
N ASP A 25 3.94 -1.55 19.23
CA ASP A 25 2.69 -2.24 19.54
C ASP A 25 2.46 -3.41 18.58
N ALA A 26 1.68 -4.39 19.01
CA ALA A 26 1.26 -5.52 18.18
C ALA A 26 -0.26 -5.48 18.01
N TYR A 27 -0.72 -5.39 16.76
CA TYR A 27 -2.15 -5.28 16.47
C TYR A 27 -2.55 -6.16 15.28
N ARG A 28 -3.55 -7.02 15.46
CA ARG A 28 -4.05 -7.96 14.42
C ARG A 28 -2.94 -8.78 13.72
N GLY A 29 -1.88 -9.12 14.45
CA GLY A 29 -0.71 -9.86 13.93
C GLY A 29 0.28 -9.00 13.13
N MET A 30 0.16 -7.67 13.18
CA MET A 30 1.09 -6.71 12.59
C MET A 30 1.89 -6.00 13.68
N THR A 31 3.10 -5.56 13.33
CA THR A 31 3.94 -4.73 14.21
C THR A 31 3.70 -3.26 13.85
N LEU A 32 3.34 -2.45 14.84
CA LEU A 32 3.18 -1.00 14.70
C LEU A 32 4.34 -0.32 15.42
N LEU A 33 5.06 0.56 14.73
CA LEU A 33 6.19 1.32 15.27
C LEU A 33 5.97 2.82 15.10
N VAL A 34 6.53 3.60 16.03
CA VAL A 34 6.66 5.05 15.87
C VAL A 34 8.16 5.40 15.92
N ALA A 35 8.66 6.00 14.85
CA ALA A 35 10.04 6.45 14.74
C ALA A 35 10.29 7.69 15.64
N PRO A 36 11.53 7.90 16.11
CA PRO A 36 11.89 9.06 16.92
C PRO A 36 11.86 10.38 16.12
N GLY A 37 11.91 11.52 16.81
CA GLY A 37 12.02 12.85 16.20
C GLY A 37 10.70 13.59 15.99
N ALA A 38 9.60 13.04 16.52
CA ALA A 38 8.33 13.75 16.65
C ALA A 38 8.48 15.05 17.46
N GLU A 39 9.34 15.01 18.47
CA GLU A 39 9.56 16.08 19.44
C GLU A 39 10.27 17.32 18.88
N LYS A 40 10.89 17.22 17.70
CA LYS A 40 11.64 18.32 17.06
C LYS A 40 10.91 19.02 15.92
N LEU A 41 9.70 18.57 15.60
CA LEU A 41 8.93 19.04 14.46
C LEU A 41 7.66 19.73 14.92
N GLU A 42 7.36 20.89 14.34
CA GLU A 42 6.06 21.52 14.56
C GLU A 42 4.94 20.69 13.95
N ARG A 43 3.81 20.62 14.66
CA ARG A 43 2.61 19.85 14.25
C ARG A 43 3.01 18.40 13.93
N VAL A 44 3.18 17.62 14.99
CA VAL A 44 3.32 16.17 14.92
C VAL A 44 2.24 15.51 15.76
N VAL A 45 1.67 14.43 15.23
CA VAL A 45 0.71 13.60 15.98
C VAL A 45 1.48 12.82 17.04
N ARG A 46 1.05 12.90 18.29
CA ARG A 46 1.67 12.16 19.40
C ARG A 46 1.71 10.65 19.09
N PRO A 47 2.75 9.91 19.54
CA PRO A 47 2.90 8.48 19.26
C PRO A 47 1.66 7.63 19.60
N ASP A 48 1.04 7.84 20.75
CA ASP A 48 -0.14 7.10 21.20
C ASP A 48 -1.37 7.37 20.33
N VAL A 49 -1.56 8.64 19.93
CA VAL A 49 -2.63 9.05 19.01
C VAL A 49 -2.40 8.48 17.62
N ALA A 50 -1.16 8.48 17.12
CA ALA A 50 -0.81 7.91 15.82
C ALA A 50 -1.09 6.39 15.78
N VAL A 51 -0.66 5.65 16.82
CA VAL A 51 -0.94 4.21 16.94
C VAL A 51 -2.44 3.95 17.00
N ALA A 52 -3.20 4.70 17.81
CA ALA A 52 -4.66 4.55 17.90
C ALA A 52 -5.36 4.80 16.54
N LYS A 53 -4.87 5.79 15.77
CA LYS A 53 -5.40 6.11 14.45
C LYS A 53 -5.08 5.02 13.43
N ILE A 54 -3.86 4.47 13.44
CA ILE A 54 -3.48 3.32 12.60
C ILE A 54 -4.35 2.10 12.94
N ARG A 55 -4.55 1.79 14.24
CA ARG A 55 -5.47 0.72 14.67
C ARG A 55 -6.88 0.91 14.14
N THR A 56 -7.39 2.14 14.21
CA THR A 56 -8.72 2.50 13.68
C THR A 56 -8.81 2.29 12.17
N ALA A 57 -7.79 2.72 11.42
CA ALA A 57 -7.72 2.50 9.97
C ALA A 57 -7.68 1.00 9.63
N LEU A 58 -6.90 0.21 10.37
CA LEU A 58 -6.87 -1.25 10.22
C LEU A 58 -8.24 -1.88 10.52
N ASP A 59 -8.92 -1.47 11.59
CA ASP A 59 -10.27 -1.96 11.88
C ASP A 59 -11.29 -1.61 10.80
N LEU A 60 -11.14 -0.46 10.15
CA LEU A 60 -11.96 -0.08 9.01
C LEU A 60 -11.71 -1.02 7.82
N ILE A 61 -10.44 -1.33 7.49
CA ILE A 61 -10.10 -2.28 6.43
C ILE A 61 -10.70 -3.66 6.72
N TYR A 62 -10.48 -4.22 7.91
CA TYR A 62 -10.96 -5.56 8.26
C TYR A 62 -12.48 -5.66 8.32
N ARG A 63 -13.18 -4.57 8.67
CA ARG A 63 -14.65 -4.57 8.76
C ARG A 63 -15.34 -4.32 7.43
N LYS A 64 -14.80 -3.44 6.59
CA LYS A 64 -15.50 -2.93 5.41
C LYS A 64 -14.90 -3.36 4.07
N SER A 65 -13.61 -3.73 4.04
CA SER A 65 -12.89 -4.08 2.80
C SER A 65 -12.35 -5.53 2.87
N PRO A 66 -13.24 -6.54 2.75
CA PRO A 66 -12.89 -7.93 3.02
C PRO A 66 -11.85 -8.50 2.06
N LEU A 67 -11.78 -8.02 0.82
CA LEU A 67 -10.72 -8.43 -0.11
C LEU A 67 -9.34 -7.97 0.38
N ASN A 68 -9.21 -6.69 0.73
CA ASN A 68 -7.95 -6.12 1.21
C ASN A 68 -7.53 -6.75 2.54
N ALA A 69 -8.49 -7.03 3.44
CA ALA A 69 -8.22 -7.77 4.67
C ALA A 69 -7.62 -9.16 4.40
N ARG A 70 -8.21 -9.94 3.47
CA ARG A 70 -7.68 -11.25 3.07
C ARG A 70 -6.30 -11.16 2.44
N LEU A 71 -6.01 -10.11 1.67
CA LEU A 71 -4.68 -9.91 1.09
C LEU A 71 -3.65 -9.61 2.17
N ILE A 72 -3.98 -8.78 3.17
CA ILE A 72 -3.12 -8.57 4.35
C ILE A 72 -2.89 -9.89 5.09
N ASP A 73 -3.93 -10.70 5.31
CA ASP A 73 -3.79 -12.02 5.95
C ASP A 73 -2.85 -12.95 5.17
N ARG A 74 -2.93 -12.97 3.84
CA ARG A 74 -2.01 -13.74 2.99
C ARG A 74 -0.57 -13.26 3.10
N LEU A 75 -0.33 -11.96 3.25
CA LEU A 75 1.03 -11.43 3.46
C LEU A 75 1.58 -11.85 4.83
N LYS A 76 0.77 -11.80 5.89
CA LYS A 76 1.14 -12.26 7.23
C LYS A 76 1.45 -13.77 7.32
N GLN A 77 0.86 -14.58 6.44
CA GLN A 77 1.12 -16.03 6.39
C GLN A 77 2.53 -16.39 5.92
N ILE A 78 3.17 -15.50 5.15
CA ILE A 78 4.47 -15.75 4.51
C ILE A 78 5.59 -14.84 5.01
N GLY A 79 5.25 -13.92 5.91
CA GLY A 79 6.15 -12.85 6.30
C GLY A 79 5.62 -11.95 7.41
N THR A 80 6.45 -11.01 7.82
CA THR A 80 6.12 -10.00 8.84
C THR A 80 5.56 -8.76 8.17
N VAL A 81 4.44 -8.24 8.69
CA VAL A 81 3.89 -6.95 8.26
C VAL A 81 4.17 -5.90 9.32
N VAL A 82 4.83 -4.82 8.91
CA VAL A 82 5.24 -3.71 9.78
C VAL A 82 4.66 -2.41 9.25
N ILE A 83 4.05 -1.62 10.13
CA ILE A 83 3.60 -0.27 9.81
C ILE A 83 4.34 0.69 10.74
N ILE A 84 5.07 1.63 10.15
CA ILE A 84 5.90 2.59 10.85
C ILE A 84 5.30 3.97 10.64
N TYR A 85 5.02 4.68 11.72
CA TYR A 85 4.82 6.12 11.66
C TYR A 85 6.17 6.81 11.81
N ASP A 86 6.62 7.52 10.77
CA ASP A 86 7.84 8.32 10.81
C ASP A 86 7.52 9.80 10.53
N PRO A 87 7.50 10.66 11.56
CA PRO A 87 7.19 12.08 11.39
C PRO A 87 8.26 12.84 10.61
N GLN A 88 9.50 12.33 10.56
CA GLN A 88 10.62 12.92 9.82
C GLN A 88 10.69 12.47 8.37
N HIS A 89 9.84 11.52 7.95
CA HIS A 89 9.80 11.08 6.57
C HIS A 89 9.53 12.27 5.64
N ALA A 90 10.57 12.64 4.87
CA ALA A 90 10.76 13.98 4.36
C ALA A 90 9.72 14.43 3.31
N GLU A 91 9.28 15.68 3.50
CA GLU A 91 8.53 16.49 2.55
C GLU A 91 9.46 17.05 1.46
N SER A 92 9.31 16.60 0.22
CA SER A 92 9.71 17.41 -0.93
C SER A 92 8.87 17.02 -2.15
N THR A 93 7.81 17.81 -2.36
CA THR A 93 6.78 17.76 -3.42
C THR A 93 5.53 16.87 -3.16
N LEU A 94 4.37 17.44 -3.53
CA LEU A 94 2.99 17.08 -3.17
C LEU A 94 2.43 15.82 -3.89
N THR A 95 3.22 14.77 -4.07
CA THR A 95 2.71 13.50 -4.63
C THR A 95 2.52 12.46 -3.54
N GLU A 96 1.43 11.67 -3.64
CA GLU A 96 1.08 10.64 -2.67
C GLU A 96 2.20 9.59 -2.46
N ASN A 97 3.04 9.37 -3.48
CA ASN A 97 4.17 8.42 -3.48
C ASN A 97 5.31 8.82 -2.51
N ARG A 98 5.20 9.95 -1.81
CA ARG A 98 6.15 10.37 -0.76
C ARG A 98 5.50 10.62 0.59
N LEU A 99 4.18 10.40 0.70
CA LEU A 99 3.44 10.54 1.95
C LEU A 99 3.46 9.25 2.78
N ALA A 100 3.53 8.13 2.08
CA ALA A 100 3.84 6.84 2.60
C ALA A 100 4.76 6.12 1.60
N ARG A 101 5.46 5.08 2.08
CA ARG A 101 6.35 4.28 1.25
C ARG A 101 6.37 2.84 1.71
N PHE A 102 6.25 1.93 0.75
CA PHE A 102 6.58 0.54 0.92
C PHE A 102 8.10 0.30 0.90
N GLN A 103 8.61 -0.49 1.83
CA GLN A 103 10.02 -0.91 1.87
C GLN A 103 10.14 -2.43 2.04
N THR A 104 11.13 -3.01 1.36
CA THR A 104 11.55 -4.41 1.51
C THR A 104 12.71 -4.53 2.50
N GLU A 105 12.94 -5.74 3.00
CA GLU A 105 13.89 -6.07 4.06
C GLU A 105 15.35 -5.61 3.83
N SER A 106 15.75 -5.47 2.57
CA SER A 106 17.13 -5.19 2.15
C SER A 106 17.26 -3.99 1.20
N GLY A 107 16.15 -3.30 0.89
CA GLY A 107 16.08 -2.39 -0.26
C GLY A 107 16.29 -3.10 -1.61
N ILE A 108 16.40 -4.43 -1.60
CA ILE A 108 16.47 -5.28 -2.79
C ILE A 108 15.03 -5.72 -3.08
N ASP A 109 14.57 -5.43 -4.29
CA ASP A 109 13.22 -5.75 -4.75
C ASP A 109 13.09 -7.23 -5.23
N GLU A 110 14.15 -8.02 -5.09
CA GLU A 110 14.22 -9.43 -5.49
C GLU A 110 13.92 -10.36 -4.30
N ILE A 111 13.06 -11.37 -4.52
CA ILE A 111 12.67 -12.32 -3.47
C ILE A 111 13.71 -13.42 -3.35
N ASP A 112 14.38 -13.50 -2.21
CA ASP A 112 14.95 -14.77 -1.74
C ASP A 112 13.85 -15.61 -1.07
N ARG A 113 13.47 -16.73 -1.68
CA ARG A 113 12.40 -17.62 -1.19
C ARG A 113 12.75 -18.35 0.11
N ARG A 114 13.99 -18.24 0.61
CA ARG A 114 14.45 -18.90 1.84
C ARG A 114 14.30 -18.02 3.09
N THR A 115 14.12 -16.72 2.92
CA THR A 115 13.98 -15.76 4.02
C THR A 115 12.52 -15.35 4.18
N PRO A 116 11.94 -15.39 5.39
CA PRO A 116 10.60 -14.85 5.62
C PRO A 116 10.54 -13.39 5.13
N LEU A 117 9.53 -13.05 4.33
CA LEU A 117 9.44 -11.70 3.77
C LEU A 117 9.10 -10.69 4.87
N THR A 118 9.58 -9.45 4.76
CA THR A 118 9.07 -8.34 5.55
C THR A 118 8.46 -7.27 4.65
N PHE A 119 7.22 -6.92 4.97
CA PHE A 119 6.40 -5.94 4.28
C PHE A 119 6.29 -4.70 5.15
N VAL A 120 7.01 -3.64 4.82
CA VAL A 120 7.04 -2.41 5.62
C VAL A 120 6.27 -1.31 4.92
N ALA A 121 5.30 -0.70 5.58
CA ALA A 121 4.75 0.60 5.19
C ALA A 121 5.27 1.69 6.15
N VAL A 122 5.94 2.69 5.61
CA VAL A 122 6.34 3.90 6.35
C VAL A 122 5.31 4.99 6.05
N LEU A 123 4.75 5.59 7.08
CA LEU A 123 3.70 6.61 7.03
C LEU A 123 4.29 7.93 7.54
N GLY A 124 4.28 8.97 6.71
CA GLY A 124 4.77 10.30 7.07
C GLY A 124 3.81 11.11 7.95
N LYS A 125 4.25 12.28 8.43
CA LYS A 125 3.41 13.18 9.25
C LYS A 125 2.11 13.60 8.55
N GLN A 126 2.14 13.83 7.24
CA GLN A 126 0.98 14.34 6.50
C GLN A 126 -0.18 13.34 6.44
N VAL A 127 0.10 12.04 6.30
CA VAL A 127 -0.97 11.02 6.27
C VAL A 127 -1.66 10.85 7.62
N MET A 128 -0.96 11.17 8.71
CA MET A 128 -1.54 11.13 10.05
C MET A 128 -2.56 12.25 10.29
N TYR A 129 -2.64 13.27 9.44
CA TYR A 129 -3.69 14.31 9.51
C TYR A 129 -4.97 13.94 8.76
N ARG A 130 -4.93 12.98 7.85
CA ARG A 130 -6.09 12.57 7.03
C ARG A 130 -7.17 11.85 7.83
N ASP A 131 -8.39 11.77 7.32
CA ASP A 131 -9.46 10.96 7.93
C ASP A 131 -9.04 9.47 8.04
N PRO A 132 -9.47 8.70 9.05
CA PRO A 132 -9.13 7.29 9.16
C PRO A 132 -9.50 6.43 7.94
N ASN A 133 -10.54 6.78 7.17
CA ASN A 133 -10.87 6.09 5.93
C ASN A 133 -9.84 6.38 4.83
N GLU A 134 -9.35 7.63 4.76
CA GLU A 134 -8.28 8.00 3.83
C GLU A 134 -6.97 7.29 4.19
N LEU A 135 -6.61 7.30 5.48
CA LEU A 135 -5.43 6.59 5.98
C LEU A 135 -5.51 5.08 5.72
N ALA A 136 -6.70 4.48 5.88
CA ALA A 136 -6.93 3.08 5.54
C ALA A 136 -6.61 2.80 4.07
N GLY A 137 -6.99 3.68 3.15
CA GLY A 137 -6.60 3.53 1.75
C GLY A 137 -5.10 3.67 1.50
N THR A 138 -4.41 4.57 2.21
CA THR A 138 -2.94 4.64 2.15
C THR A 138 -2.30 3.34 2.65
N ILE A 139 -2.78 2.76 3.75
CA ILE A 139 -2.28 1.46 4.23
C ILE A 139 -2.52 0.37 3.18
N VAL A 140 -3.69 0.37 2.52
CA VAL A 140 -3.98 -0.57 1.43
C VAL A 140 -3.04 -0.37 0.25
N HIS A 141 -2.75 0.87 -0.15
CA HIS A 141 -1.79 1.17 -1.21
C HIS A 141 -0.42 0.51 -0.93
N GLU A 142 0.17 0.82 0.23
CA GLU A 142 1.52 0.36 0.56
C GLU A 142 1.54 -1.15 0.84
N ILE A 143 0.68 -1.64 1.72
CA ILE A 143 0.74 -3.04 2.17
C ILE A 143 0.10 -3.97 1.15
N VAL A 144 -1.11 -3.68 0.66
CA VAL A 144 -1.77 -4.60 -0.27
C VAL A 144 -1.21 -4.45 -1.66
N GLY A 145 -1.11 -3.22 -2.18
CA GLY A 145 -0.59 -2.94 -3.52
C GLY A 145 0.85 -3.42 -3.68
N HIS A 146 1.78 -2.70 -3.06
CA HIS A 146 3.21 -3.03 -3.17
C HIS A 146 3.58 -4.34 -2.48
N GLY A 147 2.99 -4.67 -1.33
CA GLY A 147 3.25 -5.97 -0.68
C GLY A 147 2.82 -7.17 -1.54
N THR A 148 1.70 -7.09 -2.27
CA THR A 148 1.32 -8.17 -3.21
C THR A 148 2.26 -8.23 -4.41
N GLN A 149 2.71 -7.09 -4.94
CA GLN A 149 3.70 -7.03 -6.01
C GLN A 149 5.04 -7.64 -5.58
N HIS A 150 5.47 -7.34 -4.35
CA HIS A 150 6.66 -7.91 -3.74
C HIS A 150 6.50 -9.41 -3.56
N ARG A 151 5.40 -9.87 -2.95
CA ARG A 151 5.10 -11.30 -2.72
C ARG A 151 5.22 -12.15 -3.99
N ILE A 152 4.77 -11.65 -5.13
CA ILE A 152 4.75 -12.42 -6.38
C ILE A 152 5.96 -12.16 -7.28
N GLY A 153 6.93 -11.37 -6.80
CA GLY A 153 8.24 -11.19 -7.43
C GLY A 153 8.20 -10.36 -8.70
N ARG A 154 7.26 -9.39 -8.75
CA ARG A 154 7.13 -8.44 -9.86
C ARG A 154 7.51 -7.01 -9.50
N LEU A 155 7.61 -6.67 -8.20
CA LEU A 155 7.88 -5.30 -7.78
C LEU A 155 9.13 -4.70 -8.48
N SER A 156 10.25 -5.43 -8.51
CA SER A 156 11.50 -5.03 -9.20
C SER A 156 11.38 -4.96 -10.72
N LYS A 157 10.42 -5.66 -11.31
CA LYS A 157 10.32 -5.88 -12.76
C LYS A 157 9.39 -4.87 -13.43
N MET A 158 8.57 -4.20 -12.64
CA MET A 158 7.59 -3.24 -13.08
C MET A 158 8.19 -1.84 -13.16
N THR A 159 7.72 -1.03 -14.11
CA THR A 159 8.01 0.41 -14.11
C THR A 159 7.45 1.07 -12.84
N VAL A 160 7.85 2.30 -12.54
CA VAL A 160 7.25 3.05 -11.41
C VAL A 160 5.75 3.22 -11.68
N GLU A 161 5.39 3.60 -12.90
CA GLU A 161 4.03 3.82 -13.36
C GLU A 161 3.15 2.59 -13.16
N ASP A 162 3.65 1.40 -13.55
CA ASP A 162 2.92 0.15 -13.40
C ASP A 162 2.71 -0.24 -11.93
N ARG A 163 3.75 -0.08 -11.10
CA ARG A 163 3.67 -0.39 -9.66
C ARG A 163 2.59 0.46 -9.00
N GLU A 164 2.63 1.75 -9.29
CA GLU A 164 1.72 2.73 -8.73
C GLU A 164 0.31 2.56 -9.28
N CYS A 165 0.15 2.25 -10.57
CA CYS A 165 -1.16 2.02 -11.16
C CYS A 165 -1.93 0.94 -10.40
N GLU A 166 -1.31 -0.23 -10.21
CA GLU A 166 -1.97 -1.32 -9.52
C GLU A 166 -2.18 -1.05 -8.02
N ALA A 167 -1.18 -0.48 -7.32
CA ALA A 167 -1.33 -0.14 -5.91
C ALA A 167 -2.47 0.87 -5.70
N ARG A 168 -2.60 1.85 -6.60
CA ARG A 168 -3.69 2.83 -6.58
C ARG A 168 -5.05 2.27 -6.95
N LEU A 169 -5.12 1.22 -7.77
CA LEU A 169 -6.39 0.49 -7.99
C LEU A 169 -6.88 -0.15 -6.68
N PHE A 170 -5.99 -0.79 -5.90
CA PHE A 170 -6.36 -1.32 -4.58
C PHE A 170 -6.76 -0.21 -3.60
N GLN A 171 -6.04 0.91 -3.60
CA GLN A 171 -6.39 2.09 -2.80
C GLN A 171 -7.79 2.61 -3.13
N LEU A 172 -8.12 2.79 -4.42
CA LEU A 172 -9.43 3.25 -4.84
C LEU A 172 -10.55 2.27 -4.47
N ALA A 173 -10.29 0.96 -4.63
CA ALA A 173 -11.21 -0.09 -4.20
C ALA A 173 -11.51 0.01 -2.69
N SER A 174 -10.47 0.23 -1.88
CA SER A 174 -10.67 0.38 -0.43
C SER A 174 -11.49 1.61 -0.09
N TRP A 175 -11.30 2.75 -0.76
CA TRP A 175 -12.10 3.94 -0.52
C TRP A 175 -13.56 3.77 -0.92
N GLN A 176 -13.84 3.01 -1.98
CA GLN A 176 -15.19 2.62 -2.33
C GLN A 176 -15.83 1.75 -1.24
N ASP A 177 -15.13 0.72 -0.77
CA ASP A 177 -15.58 -0.16 0.32
C ASP A 177 -15.84 0.61 1.64
N LEU A 178 -15.00 1.60 1.92
CA LEU A 178 -15.06 2.40 3.15
C LEU A 178 -16.17 3.45 3.14
N GLY A 179 -16.76 3.72 1.96
CA GLY A 179 -17.80 4.74 1.77
C GLY A 179 -17.25 6.16 1.59
N VAL A 180 -15.98 6.30 1.18
CA VAL A 180 -15.41 7.62 0.87
C VAL A 180 -16.17 8.21 -0.33
N PRO A 181 -16.66 9.47 -0.26
CA PRO A 181 -17.44 10.06 -1.34
C PRO A 181 -16.64 10.13 -2.66
N GLN A 182 -17.10 9.37 -3.66
CA GLN A 182 -16.41 9.24 -4.96
C GLN A 182 -16.42 10.53 -5.80
N ARG A 183 -17.28 11.49 -5.43
CA ARG A 183 -17.37 12.83 -6.03
C ARG A 183 -16.67 13.92 -5.22
N SER A 184 -15.97 13.55 -4.14
CA SER A 184 -15.15 14.52 -3.41
C SER A 184 -14.00 15.02 -4.28
N THR A 185 -13.57 16.27 -4.09
CA THR A 185 -12.41 16.85 -4.76
C THR A 185 -11.16 15.97 -4.60
N PHE A 186 -11.00 15.39 -3.41
CA PHE A 186 -9.92 14.45 -3.09
C PHE A 186 -9.92 13.23 -4.00
N VAL A 187 -11.03 12.49 -4.10
CA VAL A 187 -11.12 11.29 -4.96
C VAL A 187 -11.03 11.66 -6.45
N ILE A 188 -11.58 12.81 -6.86
CA ILE A 188 -11.47 13.27 -8.25
C ILE A 188 -10.01 13.57 -8.61
N GLN A 189 -9.27 14.26 -7.74
CA GLN A 189 -7.85 14.54 -7.96
C GLN A 189 -7.02 13.26 -7.99
N PHE A 190 -7.31 12.32 -7.07
CA PHE A 190 -6.69 11.01 -7.07
C PHE A 190 -6.95 10.24 -8.37
N ARG A 191 -8.21 10.24 -8.85
CA ARG A 191 -8.55 9.56 -10.11
C ARG A 191 -7.81 10.16 -11.28
N ARG A 192 -7.66 11.49 -11.35
CA ARG A 192 -6.87 12.13 -12.40
C ARG A 192 -5.41 11.65 -12.41
N SER A 193 -4.77 11.53 -11.25
CA SER A 193 -3.38 11.03 -11.19
C SER A 193 -3.30 9.54 -11.53
N LEU A 194 -4.22 8.72 -11.00
CA LEU A 194 -4.36 7.31 -11.36
C LEU A 194 -4.48 7.16 -12.89
N GLU A 195 -5.40 7.88 -13.52
CA GLU A 195 -5.81 7.68 -14.90
C GLU A 195 -4.86 8.27 -15.94
N HIS A 196 -4.19 9.38 -15.63
CA HIS A 196 -3.37 10.11 -16.60
C HIS A 196 -1.87 10.04 -16.33
N LEU A 197 -1.45 9.66 -15.11
CA LEU A 197 -0.03 9.52 -14.78
C LEU A 197 0.35 8.05 -14.69
N TYR A 198 -0.28 7.31 -13.78
CA TYR A 198 0.20 5.97 -13.43
C TYR A 198 -0.38 4.88 -14.35
N CYS A 199 -1.68 4.89 -14.61
CA CYS A 199 -2.34 3.87 -15.43
C CYS A 199 -2.41 4.21 -16.92
N LEU A 200 -1.76 5.27 -17.40
CA LEU A 200 -1.85 5.66 -18.81
C LEU A 200 -1.40 4.53 -19.77
N PRO A 201 -0.26 3.85 -19.56
CA PRO A 201 0.15 2.73 -20.41
C PRO A 201 -0.85 1.57 -20.40
N PHE A 202 -1.36 1.20 -19.22
CA PHE A 202 -2.39 0.17 -19.06
C PHE A 202 -3.69 0.54 -19.77
N ARG A 203 -4.16 1.79 -19.65
CA ARG A 203 -5.35 2.29 -20.36
C ARG A 203 -5.18 2.20 -21.87
N GLN A 204 -4.03 2.61 -22.40
CA GLN A 204 -3.74 2.49 -23.82
C GLN A 204 -3.70 1.03 -24.29
N TRP A 205 -3.20 0.11 -23.46
CA TRP A 205 -3.23 -1.32 -23.75
C TRP A 205 -4.67 -1.87 -23.76
N MET A 206 -5.49 -1.50 -22.77
CA MET A 206 -6.91 -1.86 -22.67
C MET A 206 -7.68 -1.35 -23.90
N ALA A 207 -7.46 -0.10 -24.30
CA ALA A 207 -8.11 0.51 -25.45
C ALA A 207 -7.78 -0.21 -26.78
N LYS A 208 -6.66 -0.92 -26.88
CA LYS A 208 -6.28 -1.68 -28.09
C LYS A 208 -6.74 -3.13 -28.10
N ARG A 209 -6.95 -3.74 -26.92
CA ARG A 209 -7.14 -5.19 -26.77
C ARG A 209 -8.45 -5.59 -26.10
N ARG A 210 -9.07 -4.66 -25.36
CA ARG A 210 -10.27 -4.89 -24.55
C ARG A 210 -11.19 -3.66 -24.59
N HIS A 211 -11.58 -3.24 -25.79
CA HIS A 211 -12.39 -2.04 -26.01
C HIS A 211 -13.60 -1.93 -25.07
N ALA A 212 -14.35 -3.02 -24.85
CA ALA A 212 -15.52 -3.04 -23.97
C ALA A 212 -15.18 -2.84 -22.47
N GLN A 213 -13.97 -3.21 -22.04
CA GLN A 213 -13.52 -3.01 -20.65
C GLN A 213 -12.75 -1.70 -20.48
N ALA A 214 -12.28 -1.09 -21.57
CA ALA A 214 -11.54 0.18 -21.54
C ALA A 214 -12.42 1.34 -21.05
N THR A 215 -13.73 1.28 -21.30
CA THR A 215 -14.71 2.27 -20.81
C THR A 215 -14.86 2.27 -19.29
N GLY A 216 -14.39 1.22 -18.58
CA GLY A 216 -14.46 1.15 -17.12
C GLY A 216 -13.70 2.28 -16.42
N PHE A 217 -12.73 2.91 -17.09
CA PHE A 217 -12.06 4.11 -16.60
C PHE A 217 -12.91 5.39 -16.73
N ASP A 218 -13.83 5.42 -17.68
CA ASP A 218 -14.64 6.61 -17.99
C ASP A 218 -15.93 6.65 -17.16
N GLU A 219 -16.22 5.59 -16.40
CA GLU A 219 -17.35 5.51 -15.49
C GLU A 219 -17.20 6.44 -14.28
N ILE A 220 -18.32 7.05 -13.86
CA ILE A 220 -18.39 7.82 -12.61
C ILE A 220 -18.03 6.93 -11.42
N LYS A 221 -18.41 5.64 -11.47
CA LYS A 221 -18.04 4.61 -10.51
C LYS A 221 -17.20 3.53 -11.20
N ILE A 222 -15.93 3.84 -11.40
CA ILE A 222 -14.90 2.89 -11.81
C ILE A 222 -14.98 1.60 -10.97
N GLN A 223 -14.76 0.44 -11.60
CA GLN A 223 -14.66 -0.88 -10.94
C GLN A 223 -13.18 -1.26 -10.74
N PRO A 224 -12.50 -0.73 -9.71
CA PRO A 224 -11.05 -0.85 -9.56
C PRO A 224 -10.56 -2.29 -9.45
N LEU A 225 -11.36 -3.21 -8.90
CA LEU A 225 -10.98 -4.61 -8.77
C LEU A 225 -11.05 -5.39 -10.09
N GLU A 226 -12.00 -5.04 -10.96
CA GLU A 226 -12.06 -5.59 -12.32
C GLU A 226 -10.85 -5.09 -13.13
N LEU A 227 -10.54 -3.81 -13.01
CA LEU A 227 -9.34 -3.22 -13.61
C LEU A 227 -8.06 -3.83 -13.06
N ALA A 228 -7.96 -4.06 -11.75
CA ALA A 228 -6.79 -4.73 -11.15
C ALA A 228 -6.66 -6.19 -11.62
N THR A 229 -7.76 -6.84 -11.98
CA THR A 229 -7.73 -8.18 -12.59
C THR A 229 -7.21 -8.12 -14.01
N ALA A 230 -7.74 -7.19 -14.84
CA ALA A 230 -7.25 -6.98 -16.20
C ALA A 230 -5.79 -6.48 -16.25
N PHE A 231 -5.36 -5.74 -15.22
CA PHE A 231 -3.98 -5.28 -15.07
C PHE A 231 -2.99 -6.44 -14.99
N ARG A 232 -3.39 -7.60 -14.46
CA ARG A 232 -2.52 -8.79 -14.43
C ARG A 232 -2.17 -9.28 -15.83
N ASP A 233 -3.16 -9.33 -16.72
CA ASP A 233 -2.95 -9.73 -18.11
C ASP A 233 -2.05 -8.74 -18.85
N TYR A 234 -2.24 -7.44 -18.56
CA TYR A 234 -1.38 -6.38 -19.07
C TYR A 234 0.07 -6.56 -18.60
N ILE A 235 0.29 -6.71 -17.29
CA ILE A 235 1.66 -6.76 -16.77
C ILE A 235 2.37 -8.05 -17.18
N ASP A 236 1.68 -9.19 -17.26
CA ASP A 236 2.28 -10.42 -17.79
C ASP A 236 2.70 -10.25 -19.25
N THR A 237 1.89 -9.56 -20.06
CA THR A 237 2.25 -9.21 -21.46
C THR A 237 3.50 -8.33 -21.51
N VAL A 238 3.55 -7.26 -20.69
CA VAL A 238 4.69 -6.33 -20.65
C VAL A 238 5.97 -7.00 -20.16
N LEU A 239 5.85 -7.91 -19.19
CA LEU A 239 6.98 -8.65 -18.63
C LEU A 239 7.38 -9.88 -19.47
N GLY A 240 6.77 -10.08 -20.64
CA GLY A 240 7.09 -11.19 -21.55
C GLY A 240 6.71 -12.57 -21.02
N LYS A 241 5.77 -12.66 -20.07
CA LYS A 241 5.23 -13.94 -19.62
C LYS A 241 4.13 -14.41 -20.56
N PRO A 242 4.06 -15.72 -20.88
CA PRO A 242 2.91 -16.25 -21.60
C PRO A 242 1.64 -16.00 -20.78
N LEU A 243 0.59 -15.50 -21.43
CA LEU A 243 -0.72 -15.33 -20.80
C LEU A 243 -1.15 -16.67 -20.19
N PRO A 244 -1.61 -16.71 -18.92
CA PRO A 244 -2.10 -17.94 -18.36
C PRO A 244 -3.29 -18.43 -19.19
N THR A 245 -3.16 -19.63 -19.75
CA THR A 245 -4.30 -20.40 -20.25
C THR A 245 -5.17 -20.75 -19.04
N SER A 246 -6.22 -19.97 -18.79
CA SER A 246 -7.23 -20.22 -17.74
C SER A 246 -7.61 -21.71 -17.70
N PRO A 247 -7.56 -22.35 -16.53
CA PRO A 247 -8.76 -22.45 -15.70
C PRO A 247 -8.43 -22.30 -14.22
N ASP A 248 -9.00 -21.28 -13.58
CA ASP A 248 -9.42 -21.22 -12.17
C ASP A 248 -9.52 -19.74 -11.75
N ARG A 249 -10.71 -19.19 -11.93
CA ARG A 249 -11.16 -17.93 -11.32
C ARG A 249 -11.94 -18.24 -10.05
#